data_AF-A0A7X1L607-F1
#
_entry.id   AF-A0A7X1L607-F1
#
_cell.length_a   1.000
_cell.length_b   1.000
_cell.length_c   1.000
_cell.angle_alpha   90.00
_cell.angle_beta   90.00
_cell.angle_gamma   90.00
#
_symmetry.space_group_name_H-M   'P 1'
#
loop_
_entity.id
_entity.type
_entity.pdbx_description
1 polymer ?
#
loop_
_entity_poly.entity_id
_entity_poly.type
_entity_poly.pdbx_seq_one_letter_code
_entity_poly.pdbx_strand_id
1 'polypeptide(L)'
;MRHLLKIAIGVILVAVVAMSGAYFYLPVNRVDISSELIMLGDLNNDNRWDAKDRAALNAVLANPFRADGLTLLKMDLNRNGMIDSEDRVFLDAIYHDADPYLAEQRAKAKGAPFPRPRELFKYLPTYEYAQRPLFLLAYDAVDTAPLSFLRELTGSRSTASYQEQLLLEIYDEALRFSRAHAIRANHLTELERQYVTRKIRHCETLFSKKAYHELLLELISLVEDAETLTTQTQSDFIRQILYFRDKLRDLLVSEAYQAFEAGGLPYQDILKRIEAALQSTLDIAVELDALPPPRDYKDLENYLDRAEWQAYKSKTRAEDFKKLVLYAQYDRRYLRAVSRTTPKHTDIQLQNHNLPMVLLFREALAIKDNDKKAAAGLLDEAVRIPLGWVKSIPKDLLPGSIALENFLLPGNKEDGSDKSRHWNVFGGVAIYKSPRESLILSLRREIMDLRDQDYAKDAMQEFIRDTIANINGIYYVVSIDPDLLGDMEASTQ
;
A
#
# COMPACT_ATOMS: atom_id res chain seq x y z
N MET A 1 -49.39 -33.04 -21.01
CA MET A 1 -48.03 -32.44 -21.15
C MET A 1 -47.94 -30.99 -20.66
N ARG A 2 -48.70 -30.03 -21.20
CA ARG A 2 -48.59 -28.60 -20.79
C ARG A 2 -48.86 -28.33 -19.30
N HIS A 3 -49.78 -29.04 -18.66
CA HIS A 3 -50.06 -28.89 -17.23
C HIS A 3 -48.94 -29.43 -16.33
N LEU A 4 -48.36 -30.58 -16.67
CA LEU A 4 -47.23 -31.17 -15.94
C LEU A 4 -45.99 -30.28 -16.04
N LEU A 5 -45.75 -29.65 -17.19
CA LEU A 5 -44.64 -28.70 -17.36
C LEU A 5 -44.81 -27.45 -16.50
N LYS A 6 -46.03 -26.90 -16.39
CA LYS A 6 -46.32 -25.75 -15.52
C LYS A 6 -46.11 -26.08 -14.04
N ILE A 7 -46.53 -27.28 -13.62
CA ILE A 7 -46.31 -27.76 -12.25
C ILE A 7 -44.81 -27.93 -11.97
N ALA A 8 -44.07 -28.55 -12.90
CA ALA A 8 -42.62 -28.73 -12.76
C ALA A 8 -41.87 -27.39 -12.66
N ILE A 9 -42.21 -26.41 -13.52
CA ILE A 9 -41.62 -25.06 -13.47
C ILE A 9 -41.98 -24.37 -12.14
N GLY A 10 -43.22 -24.49 -11.68
CA GLY A 10 -43.66 -23.92 -10.39
C GLY A 10 -42.88 -24.51 -9.21
N VAL A 11 -42.67 -25.84 -9.20
CA VAL A 11 -41.87 -26.51 -8.15
C VAL A 11 -40.41 -26.08 -8.20
N ILE A 12 -39.81 -25.95 -9.39
CA ILE A 12 -38.44 -25.45 -9.55
C ILE A 12 -38.33 -24.01 -9.04
N LEU A 13 -39.28 -23.14 -9.38
CA LEU A 13 -39.29 -21.75 -8.92
C LEU A 13 -39.41 -21.66 -7.40
N VAL A 14 -40.29 -22.46 -6.79
CA VAL A 14 -40.42 -22.52 -5.33
C VAL A 14 -39.14 -23.06 -4.68
N ALA A 15 -38.51 -24.10 -5.25
CA ALA A 15 -37.25 -24.64 -4.76
C ALA A 15 -36.11 -23.61 -4.88
N VAL A 16 -36.03 -22.87 -5.99
CA VAL A 16 -35.05 -21.80 -6.18
C VAL A 16 -35.30 -20.66 -5.20
N VAL A 17 -36.54 -20.21 -5.01
CA VAL A 17 -36.88 -19.17 -4.02
C VAL A 17 -36.59 -19.63 -2.60
N ALA A 18 -36.86 -20.89 -2.26
CA ALA A 18 -36.57 -21.45 -0.95
C ALA A 18 -35.07 -21.63 -0.70
N MET A 19 -34.30 -22.08 -1.70
CA MET A 19 -32.85 -22.19 -1.61
C MET A 19 -32.18 -20.82 -1.54
N SER A 20 -32.62 -19.86 -2.35
CA SER A 20 -32.16 -18.46 -2.28
C SER A 20 -32.53 -17.84 -0.92
N GLY A 21 -33.77 -18.04 -0.46
CA GLY A 21 -34.23 -17.62 0.85
C GLY A 21 -33.36 -18.22 1.95
N ALA A 22 -33.10 -19.53 1.94
CA ALA A 22 -32.22 -20.18 2.89
C ALA A 22 -30.79 -19.63 2.82
N TYR A 23 -30.22 -19.42 1.63
CA TYR A 23 -28.87 -18.88 1.45
C TYR A 23 -28.72 -17.43 1.94
N PHE A 24 -29.73 -16.58 1.70
CA PHE A 24 -29.70 -15.16 2.06
C PHE A 24 -30.24 -14.86 3.48
N TYR A 25 -31.16 -15.67 4.02
CA TYR A 25 -31.78 -15.46 5.33
C TYR A 25 -31.32 -16.40 6.44
N LEU A 26 -30.84 -17.62 6.16
CA LEU A 26 -30.17 -18.36 7.22
C LEU A 26 -28.88 -17.63 7.53
N PRO A 27 -28.55 -17.40 8.81
CA PRO A 27 -27.27 -16.85 9.21
C PRO A 27 -26.19 -17.93 9.03
N VAL A 28 -25.89 -18.28 7.78
CA VAL A 28 -24.75 -19.12 7.41
C VAL A 28 -23.45 -18.31 7.47
N ASN A 29 -23.56 -16.97 7.52
CA ASN A 29 -22.49 -16.07 7.96
C ASN A 29 -22.34 -16.08 9.50
N ARG A 30 -22.35 -17.26 10.12
CA ARG A 30 -21.53 -17.37 11.33
C ARG A 30 -20.11 -17.21 10.82
N VAL A 31 -19.43 -16.15 11.26
CA VAL A 31 -17.98 -16.08 11.10
C VAL A 31 -17.47 -17.41 11.62
N ASP A 32 -16.82 -18.23 10.79
CA ASP A 32 -16.13 -19.42 11.27
C ASP A 32 -15.06 -18.90 12.23
N ILE A 33 -15.36 -18.93 13.52
CA ILE A 33 -14.43 -18.54 14.57
C ILE A 33 -13.48 -19.72 14.74
N SER A 34 -12.47 -19.77 13.88
CA SER A 34 -11.32 -20.63 14.05
C SER A 34 -10.14 -19.81 14.56
N SER A 35 -9.40 -20.41 15.49
CA SER A 35 -8.14 -19.88 15.98
C SER A 35 -7.09 -20.96 15.91
N GLU A 36 -5.89 -20.59 15.49
CA GLU A 36 -4.72 -21.44 15.55
C GLU A 36 -4.00 -21.21 16.89
N LEU A 37 -3.59 -22.29 17.56
CA LEU A 37 -2.73 -22.18 18.72
C LEU A 37 -1.28 -22.12 18.24
N ILE A 38 -0.63 -20.97 18.44
CA ILE A 38 0.78 -20.76 18.09
C ILE A 38 1.64 -20.77 19.35
N MET A 39 2.86 -21.30 19.22
CA MET A 39 3.90 -21.31 20.24
C MET A 39 4.85 -20.13 20.01
N LEU A 40 4.92 -19.20 20.96
CA LEU A 40 5.84 -18.07 20.92
C LEU A 40 7.26 -18.58 21.15
N GLY A 41 8.23 -18.05 20.40
CA GLY A 41 9.61 -18.52 20.37
C GLY A 41 9.84 -19.80 19.54
N ASP A 42 8.81 -20.49 19.05
CA ASP A 42 9.01 -21.59 18.09
C ASP A 42 9.14 -21.01 16.67
N LEU A 43 10.36 -20.71 16.26
CA LEU A 43 10.64 -19.99 15.02
C LEU A 43 10.79 -20.93 13.82
N ASN A 44 10.88 -22.24 14.04
CA ASN A 44 10.99 -23.24 12.97
C ASN A 44 9.72 -24.09 12.76
N ASN A 45 8.70 -23.91 13.62
CA ASN A 45 7.41 -24.61 13.61
C ASN A 45 7.49 -26.11 13.97
N ASP A 46 8.49 -26.55 14.73
CA ASP A 46 8.63 -27.94 15.18
C ASP A 46 8.01 -28.21 16.57
N ASN A 47 7.37 -27.18 17.15
CA ASN A 47 6.74 -27.18 18.47
C ASN A 47 7.74 -27.46 19.60
N ARG A 48 8.97 -26.98 19.47
CA ARG A 48 10.02 -27.08 20.50
C ARG A 48 10.68 -25.72 20.68
N TRP A 49 11.46 -25.61 21.76
CA TRP A 49 12.39 -24.51 21.98
C TRP A 49 13.78 -25.11 22.07
N ASP A 50 14.57 -25.00 21.01
CA ASP A 50 15.88 -25.62 20.96
C ASP A 50 16.95 -24.77 20.25
N ALA A 51 18.11 -25.38 19.99
CA ALA A 51 19.23 -24.73 19.32
C ALA A 51 18.91 -24.31 17.87
N LYS A 52 17.95 -24.96 17.20
CA LYS A 52 17.50 -24.58 15.87
C LYS A 52 16.67 -23.29 15.93
N ASP A 53 15.83 -23.11 16.94
CA ASP A 53 15.13 -21.83 17.14
C ASP A 53 16.10 -20.70 17.44
N ARG A 54 17.16 -20.98 18.20
CA ARG A 54 18.26 -20.03 18.39
C ARG A 54 18.94 -19.67 17.06
N ALA A 55 19.18 -20.65 16.19
CA ALA A 55 19.75 -20.40 14.86
C ALA A 55 18.80 -19.58 13.98
N ALA A 56 17.49 -19.90 13.99
CA ALA A 56 16.46 -19.14 13.30
C ALA A 56 16.36 -17.71 13.83
N LEU A 57 16.42 -17.50 15.15
CA LEU A 57 16.45 -16.18 15.76
C LEU A 57 17.65 -15.38 15.26
N ASN A 58 18.84 -15.97 15.24
CA ASN A 58 20.03 -15.28 14.73
C ASN A 58 19.89 -14.90 13.25
N ALA A 59 19.24 -15.74 12.44
CA ALA A 59 18.95 -15.42 11.04
C ALA A 59 17.95 -14.25 10.92
N VAL A 60 16.90 -14.23 11.74
CA VAL A 60 15.95 -13.10 11.78
C VAL A 60 16.63 -11.83 12.26
N LEU A 61 17.46 -11.89 13.32
CA LEU A 61 18.20 -10.72 13.79
C LEU A 61 19.18 -10.21 12.73
N ALA A 62 19.78 -11.08 11.91
CA ALA A 62 20.62 -10.65 10.80
C ALA A 62 19.85 -9.87 9.72
N ASN A 63 18.56 -10.14 9.52
CA ASN A 63 17.69 -9.40 8.59
C ASN A 63 16.21 -9.41 9.03
N PRO A 64 15.80 -8.56 10.00
CA PRO A 64 14.49 -8.66 10.63
C PRO A 64 13.34 -8.27 9.71
N PHE A 65 13.63 -7.53 8.65
CA PHE A 65 12.64 -7.03 7.70
C PHE A 65 12.31 -8.00 6.57
N ARG A 66 13.06 -9.10 6.44
CA ARG A 66 12.70 -10.22 5.56
C ARG A 66 11.83 -11.30 6.22
N ALA A 67 11.80 -11.35 7.55
CA ALA A 67 10.94 -12.30 8.25
C ALA A 67 9.46 -11.95 8.03
N ASP A 68 8.63 -12.98 7.86
CA ASP A 68 7.19 -12.82 7.75
C ASP A 68 6.57 -12.34 9.07
N GLY A 69 5.34 -11.83 8.99
CA GLY A 69 4.65 -11.26 10.15
C GLY A 69 4.40 -12.26 11.29
N LEU A 70 4.17 -13.54 10.98
CA LEU A 70 3.94 -14.57 11.99
C LEU A 70 5.23 -14.91 12.73
N THR A 71 6.34 -15.06 12.01
CA THR A 71 7.67 -15.29 12.62
C THR A 71 8.03 -14.17 13.59
N LEU A 72 7.78 -12.91 13.23
CA LEU A 72 8.02 -11.77 14.11
C LEU A 72 7.02 -11.71 15.28
N LEU A 73 5.76 -12.05 15.05
CA LEU A 73 4.76 -12.17 16.11
C LEU A 73 5.16 -13.20 17.17
N LYS A 74 5.80 -14.29 16.75
CA LYS A 74 6.31 -15.31 17.66
C LYS A 74 7.50 -14.83 18.50
N MET A 75 8.17 -13.74 18.12
CA MET A 75 9.27 -13.15 18.90
C MET A 75 8.79 -12.19 19.99
N ASP A 76 7.53 -11.70 19.93
CA ASP A 76 6.91 -10.82 20.93
C ASP A 76 6.40 -11.65 22.13
N LEU A 77 7.32 -12.05 23.00
CA LEU A 77 7.06 -12.93 24.15
C LEU A 77 6.40 -12.18 25.29
N ASN A 78 6.68 -10.89 25.45
CA ASN A 78 6.00 -10.05 26.44
C ASN A 78 4.63 -9.53 25.95
N ARG A 79 4.30 -9.77 24.67
CA ARG A 79 2.99 -9.51 24.04
C ARG A 79 2.62 -8.04 24.03
N ASN A 80 3.61 -7.16 23.94
CA ASN A 80 3.43 -5.72 23.96
C ASN A 80 3.35 -5.11 22.54
N GLY A 81 3.45 -5.94 21.49
CA GLY A 81 3.42 -5.52 20.09
C GLY A 81 4.77 -4.95 19.60
N MET A 82 5.84 -5.21 20.34
CA MET A 82 7.21 -4.80 20.04
C MET A 82 8.14 -6.00 20.17
N ILE A 83 9.28 -5.95 19.50
CA ILE A 83 10.39 -6.88 19.66
C ILE A 83 11.52 -6.05 20.26
N ASP A 84 11.67 -6.15 21.57
CA ASP A 84 12.61 -5.35 22.34
C ASP A 84 13.62 -6.21 23.11
N SER A 85 14.44 -5.56 23.94
CA SER A 85 15.50 -6.25 24.70
C SER A 85 14.96 -7.25 25.71
N GLU A 86 13.75 -7.06 26.23
CA GLU A 86 13.10 -7.99 27.14
C GLU A 86 12.75 -9.29 26.41
N ASP A 87 12.17 -9.19 25.22
CA ASP A 87 11.90 -10.36 24.36
C ASP A 87 13.17 -11.14 24.07
N ARG A 88 14.27 -10.44 23.76
CA ARG A 88 15.58 -11.08 23.53
C ARG A 88 16.03 -11.91 24.74
N VAL A 89 15.87 -11.36 25.95
CA VAL A 89 16.22 -12.06 27.20
C VAL A 89 15.34 -13.30 27.40
N PHE A 90 14.03 -13.18 27.14
CA PHE A 90 13.10 -14.30 27.27
C PHE A 90 13.39 -15.41 26.26
N LEU A 91 13.61 -15.05 24.99
CA LEU A 91 13.99 -15.97 23.92
C LEU A 91 15.29 -16.72 24.23
N ASP A 92 16.33 -16.01 24.69
CA ASP A 92 17.59 -16.65 25.09
C ASP A 92 17.42 -17.65 26.24
N ALA A 93 16.53 -17.35 27.20
CA ALA A 93 16.26 -18.21 28.33
C ALA A 93 15.55 -19.51 27.91
N ILE A 94 14.48 -19.43 27.09
CA ILE A 94 13.75 -20.62 26.64
C ILE A 94 14.60 -21.52 25.75
N TYR A 95 15.44 -20.96 24.87
CA TYR A 95 16.30 -21.77 24.00
C TYR A 95 17.47 -22.40 24.75
N HIS A 96 17.83 -21.87 25.92
CA HIS A 96 18.87 -22.46 26.75
C HIS A 96 18.36 -23.66 27.55
N ASP A 97 17.17 -23.54 28.14
CA ASP A 97 16.63 -24.56 29.04
C ASP A 97 15.73 -25.60 28.35
N ALA A 98 15.15 -25.26 27.19
CA ALA A 98 14.12 -26.00 26.45
C ALA A 98 12.81 -26.26 27.24
N ASP A 99 12.87 -26.33 28.57
CA ASP A 99 11.74 -26.38 29.48
C ASP A 99 11.40 -24.95 29.99
N PRO A 100 10.22 -24.41 29.64
CA PRO A 100 9.82 -23.07 30.05
C PRO A 100 9.61 -22.94 31.57
N TYR A 101 9.30 -24.03 32.28
CA TYR A 101 9.17 -24.02 33.74
C TYR A 101 10.53 -23.84 34.41
N LEU A 102 11.59 -24.45 33.86
CA LEU A 102 12.95 -24.26 34.35
C LEU A 102 13.45 -22.85 34.07
N ALA A 103 13.18 -22.31 32.88
CA ALA A 103 13.51 -20.92 32.53
C ALA A 103 12.83 -19.94 33.51
N GLU A 104 11.53 -20.12 33.80
CA GLU A 104 10.79 -19.32 34.78
C GLU A 104 11.40 -19.40 36.19
N GLN A 105 11.74 -20.61 36.65
CA GLN A 105 12.35 -20.80 37.97
C GLN A 105 13.70 -20.10 38.09
N ARG A 106 14.54 -20.19 37.04
CA ARG A 106 15.85 -19.51 37.01
C ARG A 106 15.72 -17.99 36.96
N ALA A 107 14.77 -17.46 36.20
CA ALA A 107 14.51 -16.02 36.16
C ALA A 107 14.06 -15.51 37.54
N LYS A 108 13.11 -16.21 38.18
CA LYS A 108 12.67 -15.90 39.55
C LYS A 108 13.78 -15.97 40.58
N ALA A 109 14.67 -16.97 40.49
CA ALA A 109 15.83 -17.09 41.38
C ALA A 109 16.78 -15.88 41.27
N LYS A 110 16.80 -15.19 40.11
CA LYS A 110 17.56 -13.97 39.86
C LYS A 110 16.75 -12.68 40.12
N GLY A 111 15.48 -12.78 40.54
CA GLY A 111 14.57 -11.64 40.69
C GLY A 111 14.18 -10.97 39.37
N ALA A 112 14.35 -11.64 38.22
CA ALA A 112 14.00 -11.13 36.92
C ALA A 112 12.56 -11.53 36.53
N PRO A 113 11.83 -10.69 35.77
CA PRO A 113 10.53 -11.07 35.21
C PRO A 113 10.71 -12.19 34.17
N PHE A 114 9.67 -13.00 33.98
CA PHE A 114 9.59 -13.99 32.91
C PHE A 114 8.11 -14.37 32.67
N PRO A 115 7.66 -14.56 31.41
CA PRO A 115 6.29 -14.97 31.12
C PRO A 115 5.96 -16.31 31.77
N ARG A 116 4.71 -16.53 32.18
CA ARG A 116 4.32 -17.86 32.64
C ARG A 116 4.41 -18.84 31.45
N PRO A 117 4.78 -20.12 31.65
CA PRO A 117 4.84 -21.09 30.54
C PRO A 117 3.59 -21.16 29.66
N ARG A 118 2.39 -21.00 30.25
CA ARG A 118 1.12 -20.94 29.51
C ARG A 118 0.96 -19.70 28.62
N GLU A 119 1.66 -18.61 28.93
CA GLU A 119 1.62 -17.34 28.21
C GLU A 119 2.54 -17.36 26.97
N LEU A 120 3.41 -18.37 26.86
CA LEU A 120 4.18 -18.67 25.66
C LEU A 120 3.34 -19.33 24.55
N PHE A 121 2.03 -19.51 24.79
CA PHE A 121 1.08 -19.97 23.78
C PHE A 121 0.04 -18.88 23.53
N LYS A 122 -0.28 -18.64 22.26
CA LYS A 122 -1.24 -17.61 21.83
C LYS A 122 -2.25 -18.22 20.86
N TYR A 123 -3.53 -17.96 21.08
CA TYR A 123 -4.57 -18.23 20.08
C TYR A 123 -4.59 -17.08 19.09
N LEU A 124 -4.30 -17.36 17.82
CA LEU A 124 -4.37 -16.42 16.71
C LEU A 124 -5.64 -16.69 15.91
N PRO A 125 -6.65 -15.79 15.94
CA PRO A 125 -7.84 -15.96 15.13
C PRO A 125 -7.50 -15.90 13.64
N THR A 126 -7.99 -16.87 12.86
CA THR A 126 -7.70 -16.95 11.42
C THR A 126 -8.42 -15.86 10.60
N TYR A 127 -9.33 -15.12 11.24
CA TYR A 127 -10.11 -14.04 10.64
C TYR A 127 -9.66 -12.64 11.10
N GLU A 128 -8.61 -12.54 11.92
CA GLU A 128 -8.07 -11.25 12.37
C GLU A 128 -6.75 -10.93 11.67
N TYR A 129 -6.49 -9.63 11.46
CA TYR A 129 -5.21 -9.17 10.96
C TYR A 129 -4.14 -9.31 12.05
N ALA A 130 -3.10 -10.08 11.76
CA ALA A 130 -1.93 -10.18 12.64
C ALA A 130 -1.01 -8.97 12.41
N GLN A 131 -1.15 -7.93 13.23
CA GLN A 131 -0.27 -6.78 13.16
C GLN A 131 1.19 -7.19 13.43
N ARG A 132 2.07 -6.90 12.47
CA ARG A 132 3.52 -7.05 12.61
C ARG A 132 4.01 -6.22 13.81
N PRO A 133 4.69 -6.82 14.81
CA PRO A 133 5.30 -6.09 15.93
C PRO A 133 6.36 -5.07 15.47
N LEU A 134 6.57 -3.99 16.23
CA LEU A 134 7.66 -3.04 15.96
C LEU A 134 9.01 -3.63 16.36
N PHE A 135 10.02 -3.54 15.52
CA PHE A 135 11.36 -4.00 15.83
C PHE A 135 12.16 -2.88 16.51
N LEU A 136 12.43 -3.03 17.80
CA LEU A 136 13.05 -1.99 18.65
C LEU A 136 14.43 -2.38 19.20
N LEU A 137 14.96 -3.55 18.81
CA LEU A 137 16.28 -3.97 19.22
C LEU A 137 17.36 -3.04 18.67
N ALA A 138 18.38 -2.78 19.50
CA ALA A 138 19.57 -2.07 19.07
C ALA A 138 20.26 -2.88 17.98
N TYR A 139 20.65 -2.21 16.92
CA TYR A 139 21.03 -2.88 15.70
C TYR A 139 22.24 -2.21 15.06
N ASP A 140 23.23 -3.01 14.63
CA ASP A 140 24.51 -2.50 14.11
C ASP A 140 24.32 -1.53 12.93
N ALA A 141 23.20 -1.63 12.21
CA ALA A 141 22.85 -0.71 11.13
C ALA A 141 22.65 0.74 11.58
N VAL A 142 22.37 0.99 12.86
CA VAL A 142 22.12 2.34 13.41
C VAL A 142 23.35 3.24 13.20
N ASP A 143 24.55 2.69 13.34
CA ASP A 143 25.78 3.48 13.21
C ASP A 143 26.11 3.83 11.77
N THR A 144 25.70 3.00 10.82
CA THR A 144 25.91 3.21 9.38
C THR A 144 24.66 3.71 8.65
N ALA A 145 23.61 4.05 9.40
CA ALA A 145 22.34 4.45 8.82
C ALA A 145 22.48 5.78 8.04
N PRO A 146 21.82 5.90 6.88
CA PRO A 146 21.78 7.17 6.14
C PRO A 146 20.99 8.27 6.87
N LEU A 147 20.18 7.92 7.87
CA LEU A 147 19.38 8.83 8.68
C LEU A 147 20.12 9.13 10.00
N SER A 148 20.66 10.34 10.12
CA SER A 148 21.50 10.77 11.25
C SER A 148 20.75 10.81 12.58
N PHE A 149 19.46 11.17 12.55
CA PHE A 149 18.62 11.23 13.75
C PHE A 149 18.32 9.86 14.37
N LEU A 150 18.56 8.75 13.67
CA LEU A 150 18.21 7.41 14.15
C LEU A 150 18.90 7.07 15.48
N ARG A 151 20.14 7.57 15.67
CA ARG A 151 20.90 7.39 16.91
C ARG A 151 20.19 8.02 18.12
N GLU A 152 19.56 9.17 17.92
CA GLU A 152 18.83 9.89 18.98
C GLU A 152 17.60 9.13 19.49
N LEU A 153 17.07 8.20 18.68
CA LEU A 153 15.84 7.45 18.99
C LEU A 153 16.07 6.16 19.77
N THR A 154 17.32 5.70 19.89
CA THR A 154 17.68 4.42 20.53
C THR A 154 17.29 4.30 22.01
N GLY A 155 17.05 5.42 22.72
CA GLY A 155 16.80 5.45 24.17
C GLY A 155 15.34 5.65 24.61
N SER A 156 14.42 6.06 23.73
CA SER A 156 13.04 6.37 24.12
C SER A 156 12.11 5.16 23.91
N ARG A 157 11.53 4.60 24.98
CA ARG A 157 10.71 3.37 24.93
C ARG A 157 9.40 3.46 25.70
N SER A 158 8.76 4.62 25.69
CA SER A 158 7.43 4.79 26.28
C SER A 158 6.36 4.72 25.19
N THR A 159 5.18 4.21 25.54
CA THR A 159 3.97 4.25 24.70
C THR A 159 2.88 5.13 25.32
N ALA A 160 3.22 5.89 26.37
CA ALA A 160 2.28 6.63 27.20
C ALA A 160 1.60 7.78 26.45
N SER A 161 2.25 8.32 25.42
CA SER A 161 1.70 9.38 24.57
C SER A 161 1.73 9.01 23.09
N TYR A 162 0.84 9.64 22.33
CA TYR A 162 0.81 9.53 20.86
C TYR A 162 2.15 9.89 20.20
N GLN A 163 2.83 10.90 20.72
CA GLN A 163 4.13 11.32 20.22
C GLN A 163 5.19 10.23 20.40
N GLU A 164 5.22 9.58 21.57
CA GLU A 164 6.18 8.50 21.81
C GLU A 164 5.88 7.28 20.94
N GLN A 165 4.61 6.94 20.70
CA GLN A 165 4.22 5.90 19.75
C GLN A 165 4.72 6.21 18.33
N LEU A 166 4.58 7.47 17.87
CA LEU A 166 5.14 7.90 16.58
C LEU A 166 6.66 7.73 16.54
N LEU A 167 7.37 8.06 17.61
CA LEU A 167 8.83 7.91 17.66
C LEU A 167 9.28 6.44 17.56
N LEU A 168 8.52 5.52 18.16
CA LEU A 168 8.76 4.08 18.02
C LEU A 168 8.51 3.58 16.59
N GLU A 169 7.40 4.02 15.97
CA GLU A 169 7.10 3.71 14.56
C GLU A 169 8.17 4.31 13.61
N ILE A 170 8.61 5.53 13.87
CA ILE A 170 9.71 6.19 13.13
C ILE A 170 11.00 5.39 13.27
N TYR A 171 11.33 4.91 14.46
CA TYR A 171 12.53 4.11 14.69
C TYR A 171 12.50 2.80 13.88
N ASP A 172 11.39 2.06 13.94
CA ASP A 172 11.19 0.82 13.20
C ASP A 172 11.28 1.03 11.67
N GLU A 173 10.56 2.02 11.12
CA GLU A 173 10.61 2.32 9.69
C GLU A 173 11.97 2.87 9.25
N ALA A 174 12.65 3.66 10.07
CA ALA A 174 13.99 4.16 9.77
C ALA A 174 15.04 3.04 9.77
N LEU A 175 14.93 2.06 10.69
CA LEU A 175 15.75 0.85 10.66
C LEU A 175 15.49 0.03 9.39
N ARG A 176 14.22 -0.16 9.04
CA ARG A 176 13.79 -0.88 7.82
C ARG A 176 14.36 -0.24 6.57
N PHE A 177 14.21 1.07 6.43
CA PHE A 177 14.79 1.84 5.34
C PHE A 177 16.31 1.70 5.31
N SER A 178 16.98 1.85 6.46
CA SER A 178 18.44 1.77 6.54
C SER A 178 18.98 0.43 6.03
N ARG A 179 18.28 -0.67 6.31
CA ARG A 179 18.64 -1.99 5.77
C ARG A 179 18.34 -2.12 4.29
N ALA A 180 17.13 -1.78 3.84
CA ALA A 180 16.79 -1.85 2.42
C ALA A 180 17.73 -0.98 1.57
N HIS A 181 18.05 0.22 2.05
CA HIS A 181 19.02 1.12 1.44
C HIS A 181 20.43 0.52 1.41
N ALA A 182 20.92 -0.05 2.52
CA ALA A 182 22.25 -0.64 2.56
C ALA A 182 22.43 -1.79 1.55
N ILE A 183 21.41 -2.63 1.39
CA ILE A 183 21.43 -3.72 0.39
C ILE A 183 21.51 -3.14 -1.03
N ARG A 184 20.82 -2.02 -1.28
CA ARG A 184 20.69 -1.44 -2.62
C ARG A 184 21.70 -0.37 -2.99
N ALA A 185 22.40 0.23 -2.03
CA ALA A 185 23.16 1.47 -2.24
C ALA A 185 24.12 1.41 -3.44
N ASN A 186 24.75 0.25 -3.64
CA ASN A 186 25.71 0.02 -4.72
C ASN A 186 25.06 -0.23 -6.10
N HIS A 187 23.76 -0.55 -6.13
CA HIS A 187 22.99 -0.85 -7.32
C HIS A 187 22.10 0.31 -7.77
N LEU A 188 22.01 1.39 -6.98
CA LEU A 188 21.26 2.57 -7.39
C LEU A 188 21.90 3.23 -8.61
N THR A 189 21.08 3.61 -9.57
CA THR A 189 21.48 4.52 -10.64
C THR A 189 21.80 5.90 -10.05
N GLU A 190 22.48 6.75 -10.83
CA GLU A 190 22.80 8.11 -10.38
C GLU A 190 21.55 8.95 -10.09
N LEU A 191 20.50 8.78 -10.91
CA LEU A 191 19.22 9.46 -10.71
C LEU A 191 18.52 9.00 -9.43
N GLU A 192 18.50 7.69 -9.17
CA GLU A 192 17.94 7.13 -7.94
C GLU A 192 18.71 7.62 -6.71
N ARG A 193 20.05 7.66 -6.76
CA ARG A 193 20.88 8.22 -5.67
C ARG A 193 20.51 9.67 -5.36
N GLN A 194 20.35 10.51 -6.38
CA GLN A 194 19.96 11.92 -6.20
C GLN A 194 18.54 12.05 -5.63
N TYR A 195 17.61 11.19 -6.05
CA TYR A 195 16.25 11.17 -5.51
C TYR A 195 16.22 10.76 -4.03
N VAL A 196 16.88 9.65 -3.70
CA VAL A 196 16.99 9.13 -2.33
C VAL A 196 17.68 10.15 -1.41
N THR A 197 18.77 10.78 -1.86
CA THR A 197 19.47 11.81 -1.08
C THR A 197 18.57 13.00 -0.75
N ARG A 198 17.74 13.44 -1.70
CA ARG A 198 16.77 14.53 -1.47
C ARG A 198 15.73 14.15 -0.43
N LYS A 199 15.18 12.93 -0.51
CA LYS A 199 14.21 12.43 0.46
C LYS A 199 14.81 12.26 1.86
N ILE A 200 16.02 11.71 1.97
CA ILE A 200 16.75 11.60 3.26
C ILE A 200 16.88 12.99 3.91
N ARG A 201 17.36 13.99 3.15
CA ARG A 201 17.46 15.38 3.67
C ARG A 201 16.11 15.95 4.09
N HIS A 202 15.04 15.60 3.38
CA HIS A 202 13.70 16.00 3.75
C HIS A 202 13.28 15.37 5.10
N CYS A 203 13.53 14.08 5.31
CA CYS A 203 13.31 13.41 6.59
C CYS A 203 14.07 14.09 7.74
N GLU A 204 15.36 14.42 7.54
CA GLU A 204 16.16 15.17 8.53
C GLU A 204 15.53 16.53 8.89
N THR A 205 15.00 17.22 7.88
CA THR A 205 14.30 18.49 8.07
C THR A 205 12.99 18.31 8.85
N LEU A 206 12.22 17.27 8.57
CA LEU A 206 10.99 16.97 9.31
C LEU A 206 11.28 16.59 10.76
N PHE A 207 12.33 15.79 11.00
CA PHE A 207 12.76 15.40 12.33
C PHE A 207 13.17 16.62 13.18
N SER A 208 14.06 17.48 12.66
CA SER A 208 14.50 18.70 13.36
C SER A 208 13.36 19.66 13.67
N LYS A 209 12.30 19.68 12.86
CA LYS A 209 11.07 20.45 13.09
C LYS A 209 10.06 19.75 14.01
N LYS A 210 10.35 18.53 14.47
CA LYS A 210 9.45 17.66 15.25
C LYS A 210 8.12 17.36 14.54
N ALA A 211 8.13 17.38 13.20
CA ALA A 211 7.00 17.03 12.35
C ALA A 211 6.91 15.50 12.20
N TYR A 212 6.66 14.81 13.31
CA TYR A 212 6.83 13.35 13.40
C TYR A 212 5.84 12.56 12.55
N HIS A 213 4.60 13.03 12.43
CA HIS A 213 3.62 12.34 11.59
C HIS A 213 4.03 12.40 10.11
N GLU A 214 4.41 13.58 9.63
CA GLU A 214 4.92 13.79 8.27
C GLU A 214 6.20 13.00 8.03
N LEU A 215 7.11 12.98 9.01
CA LEU A 215 8.33 12.17 8.96
C LEU A 215 8.02 10.70 8.79
N LEU A 216 7.07 10.16 9.55
CA LEU A 216 6.67 8.76 9.46
C LEU A 216 6.13 8.44 8.05
N LEU A 217 5.28 9.30 7.48
CA LEU A 217 4.75 9.08 6.13
C LEU A 217 5.85 9.09 5.06
N GLU A 218 6.81 10.02 5.16
CA GLU A 218 7.94 10.06 4.24
C GLU A 218 8.86 8.85 4.40
N LEU A 219 9.06 8.36 5.63
CA LEU A 219 9.81 7.13 5.89
C LEU A 219 9.13 5.89 5.30
N ILE A 220 7.81 5.74 5.49
CA ILE A 220 7.06 4.64 4.87
C ILE A 220 7.22 4.69 3.35
N SER A 221 7.09 5.87 2.74
CA SER A 221 7.33 6.09 1.29
C SER A 221 8.75 5.70 0.87
N LEU A 222 9.77 6.10 1.64
CA LEU A 222 11.17 5.71 1.41
C LEU A 222 11.40 4.20 1.51
N VAL A 223 10.76 3.54 2.47
CA VAL A 223 10.80 2.09 2.61
C VAL A 223 10.16 1.42 1.39
N GLU A 224 8.98 1.87 0.95
CA GLU A 224 8.35 1.31 -0.26
C GLU A 224 9.25 1.46 -1.49
N ASP A 225 9.84 2.64 -1.68
CA ASP A 225 10.80 2.90 -2.74
C ASP A 225 12.01 1.96 -2.64
N ALA A 226 12.58 1.80 -1.44
CA ALA A 226 13.78 1.01 -1.20
C ALA A 226 13.52 -0.49 -1.34
N GLU A 227 12.36 -1.00 -0.96
CA GLU A 227 12.13 -2.45 -0.94
C GLU A 227 11.52 -2.97 -2.24
N THR A 228 10.86 -2.12 -3.02
CA THR A 228 10.07 -2.60 -4.16
C THR A 228 10.29 -1.84 -5.46
N LEU A 229 10.76 -0.59 -5.46
CA LEU A 229 10.87 0.15 -6.72
C LEU A 229 12.20 -0.06 -7.42
N THR A 230 12.16 -0.40 -8.71
CA THR A 230 13.35 -0.48 -9.57
C THR A 230 13.10 0.11 -10.95
N THR A 231 14.09 0.86 -11.45
CA THR A 231 14.07 1.41 -12.83
C THR A 231 15.02 0.69 -13.79
N GLN A 232 15.78 -0.29 -13.29
CA GLN A 232 16.86 -0.94 -14.06
C GLN A 232 16.33 -1.74 -15.25
N THR A 233 15.21 -2.44 -15.08
CA THR A 233 14.57 -3.29 -16.10
C THR A 233 13.49 -2.55 -16.90
N GLN A 234 13.33 -1.26 -16.67
CA GLN A 234 12.24 -0.48 -17.23
C GLN A 234 12.61 0.28 -18.51
N SER A 235 11.61 0.50 -19.36
CA SER A 235 11.75 1.38 -20.54
C SER A 235 12.12 2.81 -20.15
N ASP A 236 12.85 3.51 -21.01
CA ASP A 236 13.19 4.93 -20.81
C ASP A 236 11.95 5.81 -20.64
N PHE A 237 10.83 5.42 -21.27
CA PHE A 237 9.55 6.09 -21.08
C PHE A 237 9.13 6.13 -19.60
N ILE A 238 9.22 5.02 -18.87
CA ILE A 238 8.87 4.98 -17.44
C ILE A 238 9.84 5.82 -16.61
N ARG A 239 11.13 5.81 -16.95
CA ARG A 239 12.12 6.66 -16.27
C ARG A 239 11.81 8.14 -16.45
N GLN A 240 11.33 8.52 -17.64
CA GLN A 240 11.03 9.91 -17.98
C GLN A 240 9.65 10.38 -17.53
N ILE A 241 8.70 9.47 -17.26
CA ILE A 241 7.31 9.83 -16.91
C ILE A 241 7.21 10.68 -15.65
N LEU A 242 8.09 10.47 -14.67
CA LEU A 242 8.11 11.29 -13.45
C LEU A 242 8.63 12.72 -13.69
N TYR A 243 9.51 12.92 -14.66
CA TYR A 243 9.94 14.27 -15.05
C TYR A 243 8.80 15.04 -15.70
N PHE A 244 7.97 14.35 -16.50
CA PHE A 244 6.77 14.96 -17.05
C PHE A 244 5.77 15.34 -15.94
N ARG A 245 5.55 14.44 -14.96
CA ARG A 245 4.75 14.76 -13.77
C ARG A 245 5.26 15.99 -13.04
N ASP A 246 6.57 16.10 -12.82
CA ASP A 246 7.15 17.22 -12.09
C ASP A 246 6.97 18.55 -12.87
N LYS A 247 7.07 18.53 -14.21
CA LYS A 247 6.70 19.68 -15.05
C LYS A 247 5.24 20.10 -14.90
N LEU A 248 4.31 19.16 -14.73
CA LEU A 248 2.89 19.48 -14.46
C LEU A 248 2.70 20.13 -13.09
N ARG A 249 3.43 19.67 -12.07
CA ARG A 249 3.43 20.28 -10.74
C ARG A 249 3.99 21.71 -10.76
N ASP A 250 5.04 21.93 -11.55
CA ASP A 250 5.62 23.26 -11.74
C ASP A 250 4.66 24.19 -12.50
N LEU A 251 3.94 23.66 -13.50
CA LEU A 251 2.92 24.42 -14.24
C LEU A 251 1.84 24.95 -13.31
N LEU A 252 1.30 24.12 -12.40
CA LEU A 252 0.23 24.49 -11.47
C LEU A 252 0.59 25.67 -10.55
N VAL A 253 1.87 25.92 -10.30
CA VAL A 253 2.35 27.03 -9.45
C VAL A 253 3.03 28.15 -10.24
N SER A 254 2.97 28.08 -11.58
CA SER A 254 3.63 29.03 -12.47
C SER A 254 2.85 30.33 -12.65
N GLU A 255 3.54 31.41 -13.00
CA GLU A 255 2.93 32.69 -13.37
C GLU A 255 1.95 32.55 -14.54
N ALA A 256 2.21 31.65 -15.49
CA ALA A 256 1.32 31.40 -16.61
C ALA A 256 -0.02 30.81 -16.15
N TYR A 257 0.00 29.89 -15.18
CA TYR A 257 -1.21 29.31 -14.63
C TYR A 257 -2.00 30.34 -13.80
N GLN A 258 -1.30 31.15 -12.99
CA GLN A 258 -1.92 32.27 -12.28
C GLN A 258 -2.57 33.29 -13.24
N ALA A 259 -1.94 33.59 -14.37
CA ALA A 259 -2.51 34.47 -15.38
C ALA A 259 -3.75 33.87 -16.07
N PHE A 260 -3.78 32.55 -16.30
CA PHE A 260 -4.98 31.83 -16.76
C PHE A 260 -6.11 31.90 -15.71
N GLU A 261 -5.80 31.65 -14.44
CA GLU A 261 -6.77 31.76 -13.34
C GLU A 261 -7.29 33.19 -13.17
N ALA A 262 -6.48 34.21 -13.48
CA ALA A 262 -6.93 35.61 -13.50
C ALA A 262 -7.74 35.98 -14.75
N GLY A 263 -7.86 35.09 -15.74
CA GLY A 263 -8.51 35.35 -17.04
C GLY A 263 -7.66 36.16 -18.02
N GLY A 264 -6.37 36.35 -17.73
CA GLY A 264 -5.41 37.05 -18.58
C GLY A 264 -4.77 36.18 -19.67
N LEU A 265 -4.92 34.85 -19.58
CA LEU A 265 -4.51 33.89 -20.62
C LEU A 265 -5.66 32.95 -20.98
N PRO A 266 -5.83 32.59 -22.25
CA PRO A 266 -6.80 31.58 -22.69
C PRO A 266 -6.33 30.15 -22.35
N TYR A 267 -7.27 29.20 -22.26
CA TYR A 267 -6.96 27.81 -21.89
C TYR A 267 -6.02 27.11 -22.89
N GLN A 268 -6.07 27.49 -24.17
CA GLN A 268 -5.23 26.90 -25.22
C GLN A 268 -3.74 27.10 -24.93
N ASP A 269 -3.36 28.19 -24.26
CA ASP A 269 -1.96 28.44 -23.89
C ASP A 269 -1.49 27.49 -22.78
N ILE A 270 -2.39 27.08 -21.88
CA ILE A 270 -2.10 26.06 -20.86
C ILE A 270 -1.95 24.69 -21.53
N LEU A 271 -2.87 24.31 -22.41
CA LEU A 271 -2.78 23.04 -23.15
C LEU A 271 -1.50 22.93 -23.98
N LYS A 272 -1.12 23.98 -24.70
CA LYS A 272 0.13 24.02 -25.48
C LYS A 272 1.39 23.83 -24.63
N ARG A 273 1.40 24.33 -23.40
CA ARG A 273 2.51 24.12 -22.46
C ARG A 273 2.61 22.66 -22.04
N ILE A 274 1.48 21.99 -21.84
CA ILE A 274 1.40 20.56 -21.53
C ILE A 274 1.85 19.73 -22.73
N GLU A 275 1.40 20.06 -23.94
CA GLU A 275 1.82 19.42 -25.20
C GLU A 275 3.34 19.56 -25.43
N ALA A 276 3.90 20.75 -25.21
CA ALA A 276 5.34 20.98 -25.30
C ALA A 276 6.12 20.16 -24.25
N ALA A 277 5.58 20.00 -23.04
CA ALA A 277 6.15 19.15 -22.01
C ALA A 277 6.09 17.66 -22.40
N LEU A 278 4.97 17.18 -22.96
CA LEU A 278 4.81 15.82 -23.50
C LEU A 278 5.82 15.52 -24.61
N GLN A 279 5.96 16.43 -25.57
CA GLN A 279 6.90 16.25 -26.68
C GLN A 279 8.35 16.26 -26.20
N SER A 280 8.73 17.25 -25.39
CA SER A 280 10.12 17.40 -24.93
C SER A 280 10.57 16.33 -23.93
N THR A 281 9.64 15.72 -23.19
CA THR A 281 9.97 14.79 -22.10
C THR A 281 9.64 13.34 -22.42
N LEU A 282 8.67 13.05 -23.29
CA LEU A 282 8.21 11.68 -23.56
C LEU A 282 8.15 11.36 -25.06
N ASP A 283 8.54 12.28 -25.93
CA ASP A 283 8.39 12.18 -27.39
C ASP A 283 6.95 11.80 -27.80
N ILE A 284 5.99 12.53 -27.20
CA ILE A 284 4.57 12.41 -27.50
C ILE A 284 4.11 13.71 -28.18
N ALA A 285 3.90 13.62 -29.49
CA ALA A 285 3.26 14.67 -30.28
C ALA A 285 1.75 14.48 -30.24
N VAL A 286 1.04 15.37 -29.55
CA VAL A 286 -0.42 15.38 -29.48
C VAL A 286 -0.94 16.81 -29.53
N GLU A 287 -2.13 16.97 -30.08
CA GLU A 287 -2.97 18.14 -29.90
C GLU A 287 -4.09 17.73 -28.93
N LEU A 288 -3.96 18.13 -27.66
CA LEU A 288 -4.85 17.71 -26.59
C LEU A 288 -6.29 18.04 -26.96
N ASP A 289 -6.52 19.24 -27.48
CA ASP A 289 -7.87 19.70 -27.82
C ASP A 289 -8.49 18.97 -29.02
N ALA A 290 -7.69 18.29 -29.83
CA ALA A 290 -8.16 17.45 -30.93
C ALA A 290 -8.19 15.95 -30.58
N LEU A 291 -7.81 15.56 -29.36
CA LEU A 291 -7.82 14.15 -28.97
C LEU A 291 -9.23 13.55 -29.08
N PRO A 292 -9.36 12.35 -29.67
CA PRO A 292 -10.65 11.67 -29.76
C PRO A 292 -11.08 11.14 -28.38
N PRO A 293 -12.36 10.77 -28.22
CA PRO A 293 -12.82 10.09 -27.02
C PRO A 293 -11.96 8.85 -26.69
N PRO A 294 -11.84 8.48 -25.41
CA PRO A 294 -10.92 7.42 -24.97
C PRO A 294 -11.29 6.02 -25.48
N ARG A 295 -12.48 5.80 -26.03
CA ARG A 295 -12.94 4.50 -26.51
C ARG A 295 -13.60 4.61 -27.88
N ASP A 296 -13.20 3.71 -28.77
CA ASP A 296 -13.97 3.34 -29.94
C ASP A 296 -14.58 1.95 -29.72
N TYR A 297 -15.89 1.90 -29.48
CA TYR A 297 -16.63 0.64 -29.29
C TYR A 297 -16.81 -0.16 -30.59
N LYS A 298 -16.25 0.30 -31.71
CA LYS A 298 -16.26 -0.44 -32.98
C LYS A 298 -15.01 -1.29 -33.17
N ASP A 299 -13.99 -1.10 -32.34
CA ASP A 299 -12.75 -1.87 -32.40
C ASP A 299 -12.84 -3.15 -31.56
N LEU A 300 -12.58 -4.29 -32.20
CA LEU A 300 -12.62 -5.62 -31.58
C LEU A 300 -11.55 -5.78 -30.50
N GLU A 301 -10.37 -5.17 -30.67
CA GLU A 301 -9.27 -5.27 -29.69
C GLU A 301 -9.67 -4.71 -28.33
N ASN A 302 -10.46 -3.62 -28.30
CA ASN A 302 -11.01 -3.06 -27.07
C ASN A 302 -11.93 -4.04 -26.30
N TYR A 303 -12.59 -4.97 -27.00
CA TYR A 303 -13.40 -6.01 -26.36
C TYR A 303 -12.55 -7.15 -25.82
N LEU A 304 -11.48 -7.53 -26.53
CA LEU A 304 -10.54 -8.56 -26.11
C LEU A 304 -9.78 -8.14 -24.85
N ASP A 305 -9.23 -6.93 -24.83
CA ASP A 305 -8.53 -6.37 -23.66
C ASP A 305 -9.47 -6.29 -22.44
N ARG A 306 -10.73 -5.92 -22.68
CA ARG A 306 -11.74 -5.89 -21.63
C ARG A 306 -12.07 -7.29 -21.12
N ALA A 307 -12.19 -8.28 -22.00
CA ALA A 307 -12.46 -9.66 -21.62
C ALA A 307 -11.30 -10.23 -20.77
N GLU A 308 -10.05 -9.93 -21.15
CA GLU A 308 -8.87 -10.31 -20.37
C GLU A 308 -8.89 -9.64 -18.99
N TRP A 309 -9.11 -8.32 -18.91
CA TRP A 309 -9.22 -7.59 -17.64
C TRP A 309 -10.33 -8.17 -16.74
N GLN A 310 -11.49 -8.50 -17.31
CA GLN A 310 -12.60 -9.12 -16.57
C GLN A 310 -12.27 -10.54 -16.08
N ALA A 311 -11.46 -11.30 -16.82
CA ALA A 311 -11.03 -12.63 -16.40
C ALA A 311 -10.21 -12.56 -15.11
N TYR A 312 -9.28 -11.59 -14.99
CA TYR A 312 -8.48 -11.44 -13.77
C TYR A 312 -9.29 -10.95 -12.56
N LYS A 313 -10.28 -10.07 -12.75
CA LYS A 313 -11.23 -9.74 -11.67
C LYS A 313 -12.02 -10.94 -11.19
N SER A 314 -12.45 -11.77 -12.13
CA SER A 314 -13.26 -12.96 -11.85
C SER A 314 -12.46 -14.05 -11.11
N LYS A 315 -11.13 -13.97 -11.09
CA LYS A 315 -10.26 -14.85 -10.28
C LYS A 315 -10.18 -14.44 -8.81
N THR A 316 -10.70 -13.27 -8.44
CA THR A 316 -10.67 -12.79 -7.05
C THR A 316 -11.69 -13.54 -6.21
N ARG A 317 -11.23 -14.15 -5.12
CA ARG A 317 -12.05 -14.91 -4.17
C ARG A 317 -12.47 -14.01 -3.01
N ALA A 318 -13.53 -14.43 -2.30
CA ALA A 318 -13.99 -13.74 -1.09
C ALA A 318 -12.90 -13.64 -0.01
N GLU A 319 -12.02 -14.65 0.09
CA GLU A 319 -10.89 -14.67 1.01
C GLU A 319 -9.85 -13.58 0.70
N ASP A 320 -9.59 -13.32 -0.58
CA ASP A 320 -8.65 -12.29 -1.01
C ASP A 320 -9.15 -10.89 -0.61
N PHE A 321 -10.45 -10.64 -0.81
CA PHE A 321 -11.09 -9.41 -0.34
C PHE A 321 -11.01 -9.27 1.17
N LYS A 322 -11.29 -10.35 1.92
CA LYS A 322 -11.20 -10.33 3.38
C LYS A 322 -9.78 -9.98 3.83
N LYS A 323 -8.74 -10.59 3.25
CA LYS A 323 -7.34 -10.26 3.57
C LYS A 323 -7.03 -8.79 3.31
N LEU A 324 -7.41 -8.27 2.13
CA LEU A 324 -7.17 -6.87 1.79
C LEU A 324 -7.93 -5.89 2.69
N VAL A 325 -9.18 -6.22 3.05
CA VAL A 325 -9.99 -5.41 3.99
C VAL A 325 -9.39 -5.43 5.39
N LEU A 326 -8.95 -6.60 5.87
CA LEU A 326 -8.27 -6.73 7.15
C LEU A 326 -6.99 -5.89 7.18
N TYR A 327 -6.18 -5.94 6.13
CA TYR A 327 -5.03 -5.05 5.98
C TYR A 327 -5.45 -3.57 6.08
N ALA A 328 -6.44 -3.14 5.30
CA ALA A 328 -6.86 -1.75 5.27
C ALA A 328 -7.49 -1.26 6.59
N GLN A 329 -8.06 -2.16 7.39
CA GLN A 329 -8.69 -1.84 8.67
C GLN A 329 -7.72 -1.82 9.85
N TYR A 330 -6.64 -2.58 9.78
CA TYR A 330 -5.80 -2.86 10.95
C TYR A 330 -4.34 -2.52 10.75
N ASP A 331 -3.82 -2.51 9.51
CA ASP A 331 -2.40 -2.25 9.28
C ASP A 331 -2.03 -0.81 9.64
N ARG A 332 -1.11 -0.67 10.60
CA ARG A 332 -0.66 0.62 11.09
C ARG A 332 -0.13 1.54 9.99
N ARG A 333 0.69 1.03 9.06
CA ARG A 333 1.29 1.88 8.01
C ARG A 333 0.21 2.43 7.10
N TYR A 334 -0.73 1.57 6.71
CA TYR A 334 -1.87 1.99 5.91
C TYR A 334 -2.77 2.99 6.63
N LEU A 335 -3.15 2.71 7.88
CA LEU A 335 -3.98 3.61 8.70
C LEU A 335 -3.35 5.00 8.89
N ARG A 336 -2.02 5.06 9.09
CA ARG A 336 -1.27 6.34 9.13
C ARG A 336 -1.39 7.07 7.79
N ALA A 337 -1.16 6.37 6.69
CA ALA A 337 -1.19 6.96 5.36
C ALA A 337 -2.57 7.51 5.00
N VAL A 338 -3.68 6.82 5.34
CA VAL A 338 -5.04 7.30 5.07
C VAL A 338 -5.54 8.36 6.05
N SER A 339 -4.95 8.43 7.26
CA SER A 339 -5.30 9.46 8.24
C SER A 339 -4.95 10.89 7.79
N ARG A 340 -4.04 11.02 6.81
CA ARG A 340 -3.73 12.29 6.17
C ARG A 340 -4.91 12.74 5.31
N THR A 341 -5.70 13.66 5.85
CA THR A 341 -6.77 14.32 5.11
C THR A 341 -6.28 15.66 4.61
N THR A 342 -6.41 15.93 3.32
CA THR A 342 -6.17 17.25 2.75
C THR A 342 -7.46 17.67 2.05
N PRO A 343 -8.06 18.83 2.40
CA PRO A 343 -9.23 19.33 1.68
C PRO A 343 -8.95 19.43 0.18
N LYS A 344 -9.99 19.27 -0.65
CA LYS A 344 -9.86 19.38 -2.10
C LYS A 344 -9.13 20.67 -2.47
N HIS A 345 -8.23 20.61 -3.45
CA HIS A 345 -7.47 21.75 -3.96
C HIS A 345 -6.44 22.41 -3.01
N THR A 346 -6.31 21.99 -1.74
CA THR A 346 -5.29 22.56 -0.83
C THR A 346 -3.89 21.97 -1.03
N ASP A 347 -3.79 20.71 -1.47
CA ASP A 347 -2.55 20.14 -2.03
C ASP A 347 -2.64 20.22 -3.56
N ILE A 348 -2.30 21.40 -4.07
CA ILE A 348 -2.36 21.71 -5.50
C ILE A 348 -1.47 20.73 -6.29
N GLN A 349 -0.27 20.41 -5.79
CA GLN A 349 0.71 19.58 -6.48
C GLN A 349 0.52 18.06 -6.29
N LEU A 350 -0.49 17.63 -5.53
CA LEU A 350 -0.76 16.22 -5.20
C LEU A 350 0.50 15.50 -4.67
N GLN A 351 1.14 16.06 -3.65
CA GLN A 351 2.27 15.40 -3.00
C GLN A 351 1.81 14.25 -2.09
N ASN A 352 0.56 14.31 -1.60
CA ASN A 352 0.14 13.53 -0.43
C ASN A 352 -0.63 12.25 -0.76
N HIS A 353 -1.00 12.04 -2.02
CA HIS A 353 -2.15 11.18 -2.37
C HIS A 353 -1.79 9.77 -2.89
N ASN A 354 -0.51 9.39 -2.90
CA ASN A 354 -0.07 8.14 -3.52
C ASN A 354 0.19 7.01 -2.53
N LEU A 355 0.67 7.33 -1.32
CA LEU A 355 1.19 6.33 -0.39
C LEU A 355 0.19 5.22 -0.04
N PRO A 356 -1.09 5.52 0.26
CA PRO A 356 -2.05 4.45 0.54
C PRO A 356 -2.26 3.50 -0.64
N MET A 357 -2.20 4.01 -1.88
CA MET A 357 -2.33 3.17 -3.07
C MET A 357 -1.13 2.26 -3.30
N VAL A 358 0.08 2.77 -3.06
CA VAL A 358 1.31 1.97 -3.11
C VAL A 358 1.22 0.82 -2.11
N LEU A 359 0.80 1.12 -0.88
CA LEU A 359 0.62 0.12 0.19
C LEU A 359 -0.45 -0.93 -0.15
N LEU A 360 -1.63 -0.51 -0.63
CA LEU A 360 -2.69 -1.44 -1.06
C LEU A 360 -2.25 -2.34 -2.20
N PHE A 361 -1.52 -1.80 -3.18
CA PHE A 361 -1.07 -2.59 -4.32
C PHE A 361 0.02 -3.58 -3.91
N ARG A 362 0.93 -3.19 -3.01
CA ARG A 362 1.90 -4.12 -2.44
C ARG A 362 1.22 -5.26 -1.69
N GLU A 363 0.20 -4.97 -0.89
CA GLU A 363 -0.57 -6.00 -0.20
C GLU A 363 -1.33 -6.89 -1.20
N ALA A 364 -1.94 -6.30 -2.23
CA ALA A 364 -2.62 -7.04 -3.28
C ALA A 364 -1.66 -7.97 -4.05
N LEU A 365 -0.41 -7.57 -4.27
CA LEU A 365 0.63 -8.45 -4.84
C LEU A 365 0.92 -9.64 -3.92
N ALA A 366 1.10 -9.40 -2.63
CA ALA A 366 1.33 -10.47 -1.66
C ALA A 366 0.15 -11.47 -1.61
N ILE A 367 -1.09 -10.99 -1.67
CA ILE A 367 -2.30 -11.83 -1.72
C ILE A 367 -2.39 -12.64 -3.02
N LYS A 368 -1.81 -12.13 -4.11
CA LYS A 368 -1.91 -12.69 -5.47
C LYS A 368 -0.61 -13.31 -5.96
N ASP A 369 0.25 -13.76 -5.06
CA ASP A 369 1.50 -14.44 -5.37
C ASP A 369 2.35 -13.67 -6.40
N ASN A 370 2.46 -12.35 -6.20
CA ASN A 370 3.20 -11.40 -7.05
C ASN A 370 2.65 -11.23 -8.50
N ASP A 371 1.47 -11.78 -8.84
CA ASP A 371 0.82 -11.52 -10.13
C ASP A 371 0.22 -10.11 -10.18
N LYS A 372 0.91 -9.19 -10.88
CA LYS A 372 0.49 -7.80 -11.07
C LYS A 372 -0.89 -7.65 -11.72
N LYS A 373 -1.25 -8.51 -12.67
CA LYS A 373 -2.56 -8.45 -13.36
C LYS A 373 -3.68 -8.84 -12.41
N ALA A 374 -3.46 -9.88 -11.60
CA ALA A 374 -4.41 -10.32 -10.58
C ALA A 374 -4.52 -9.33 -9.42
N ALA A 375 -3.41 -8.73 -8.97
CA ALA A 375 -3.38 -7.70 -7.93
C ALA A 375 -4.16 -6.45 -8.37
N ALA A 376 -3.93 -5.96 -9.59
CA ALA A 376 -4.68 -4.84 -10.14
C ALA A 376 -6.18 -5.18 -10.29
N GLY A 377 -6.51 -6.42 -10.68
CA GLY A 377 -7.90 -6.91 -10.73
C GLY A 377 -8.59 -6.97 -9.36
N LEU A 378 -7.87 -7.40 -8.32
CA LEU A 378 -8.35 -7.39 -6.92
C LEU A 378 -8.63 -5.95 -6.47
N LEU A 379 -7.70 -5.02 -6.66
CA LEU A 379 -7.91 -3.62 -6.27
C LEU A 379 -9.08 -2.96 -7.00
N ASP A 380 -9.19 -3.17 -8.32
CA ASP A 380 -10.28 -2.57 -9.09
C ASP A 380 -11.66 -3.05 -8.61
N GLU A 381 -11.82 -4.35 -8.30
CA GLU A 381 -13.07 -4.81 -7.69
C GLU A 381 -13.26 -4.31 -6.26
N ALA A 382 -12.18 -4.28 -5.48
CA ALA A 382 -12.22 -3.90 -4.08
C ALA A 382 -12.57 -2.42 -3.93
N VAL A 383 -12.18 -1.56 -4.86
CA VAL A 383 -12.56 -0.14 -4.88
C VAL A 383 -13.95 0.05 -5.50
N ARG A 384 -14.28 -0.69 -6.58
CA ARG A 384 -15.53 -0.49 -7.33
C ARG A 384 -16.78 -0.99 -6.60
N ILE A 385 -16.76 -2.18 -6.00
CA ILE A 385 -17.94 -2.78 -5.36
C ILE A 385 -18.40 -1.95 -4.15
N PRO A 386 -17.52 -1.58 -3.19
CA PRO A 386 -17.91 -0.76 -2.05
C PRO A 386 -18.35 0.64 -2.46
N LEU A 387 -17.71 1.28 -3.44
CA LEU A 387 -18.15 2.61 -3.93
C LEU A 387 -19.58 2.57 -4.51
N GLY A 388 -19.92 1.53 -5.27
CA GLY A 388 -21.27 1.36 -5.81
C GLY A 388 -22.31 1.11 -4.71
N TRP A 389 -21.95 0.30 -3.71
CA TRP A 389 -22.83 -0.03 -2.60
C TRP A 389 -23.00 1.15 -1.62
N VAL A 390 -21.93 1.81 -1.21
CA VAL A 390 -21.96 3.00 -0.33
C VAL A 390 -22.75 4.13 -0.97
N LYS A 391 -22.56 4.41 -2.28
CA LYS A 391 -23.33 5.42 -3.01
C LYS A 391 -24.83 5.09 -3.12
N SER A 392 -25.22 3.84 -2.92
CA SER A 392 -26.63 3.42 -2.92
C SER A 392 -27.32 3.58 -1.56
N ILE A 393 -26.56 3.85 -0.49
CA ILE A 393 -27.10 4.06 0.86
C ILE A 393 -27.31 5.57 1.07
N PRO A 394 -28.53 6.02 1.47
CA PRO A 394 -28.78 7.41 1.85
C PRO A 394 -27.80 7.90 2.92
N LYS A 395 -27.28 9.13 2.77
CA LYS A 395 -26.22 9.68 3.64
C LYS A 395 -26.61 9.72 5.12
N ASP A 396 -27.88 9.94 5.41
CA ASP A 396 -28.47 9.97 6.75
C ASP A 396 -28.56 8.58 7.41
N LEU A 397 -28.45 7.50 6.63
CA LEU A 397 -28.43 6.12 7.11
C LEU A 397 -27.01 5.54 7.24
N LEU A 398 -25.99 6.25 6.73
CA LEU A 398 -24.61 5.86 6.93
C LEU A 398 -24.19 6.15 8.37
N PRO A 399 -23.58 5.18 9.09
CA PRO A 399 -22.98 5.43 10.39
C PRO A 399 -21.99 6.58 10.28
N GLY A 400 -22.10 7.59 11.15
CA GLY A 400 -21.21 8.76 11.17
C GLY A 400 -19.74 8.44 11.50
N SER A 401 -19.39 7.15 11.62
CA SER A 401 -18.00 6.73 11.73
C SER A 401 -17.29 6.95 10.39
N ILE A 402 -16.30 7.81 10.45
CA ILE A 402 -15.24 8.04 9.47
C ILE A 402 -14.76 6.74 8.76
N ALA A 403 -14.89 5.57 9.40
CA ALA A 403 -14.50 4.25 8.87
C ALA A 403 -15.29 3.75 7.63
N LEU A 404 -16.53 4.18 7.38
CA LEU A 404 -17.33 3.67 6.25
C LEU A 404 -17.12 4.45 4.93
N GLU A 405 -16.74 5.72 5.00
CA GLU A 405 -16.22 6.47 3.84
C GLU A 405 -14.79 6.05 3.46
N ASN A 406 -14.11 5.32 4.35
CA ASN A 406 -12.70 4.95 4.30
C ASN A 406 -12.40 3.53 3.81
N PHE A 407 -13.43 2.73 3.45
CA PHE A 407 -13.32 1.27 3.45
C PHE A 407 -12.09 0.74 2.69
N LEU A 408 -11.67 1.40 1.60
CA LEU A 408 -10.38 1.16 0.91
C LEU A 408 -9.81 2.41 0.22
N LEU A 409 -10.22 3.62 0.61
CA LEU A 409 -9.93 4.83 -0.17
C LEU A 409 -8.83 5.67 0.49
N PRO A 410 -7.75 6.02 -0.23
CA PRO A 410 -6.81 7.06 0.16
C PRO A 410 -7.54 8.40 0.35
N GLY A 411 -7.16 9.20 1.35
CA GLY A 411 -7.45 10.64 1.39
C GLY A 411 -8.92 11.00 1.63
N ASN A 412 -9.27 11.16 2.91
CA ASN A 412 -10.63 11.23 3.41
C ASN A 412 -11.38 12.57 3.24
N LYS A 413 -11.06 13.36 2.19
CA LYS A 413 -11.83 14.55 1.80
C LYS A 413 -11.70 14.80 0.31
N GLU A 414 -12.80 14.57 -0.41
CA GLU A 414 -13.13 15.01 -1.79
C GLU A 414 -12.15 14.74 -2.95
N ASP A 415 -10.83 14.62 -2.73
CA ASP A 415 -9.80 14.34 -3.74
C ASP A 415 -9.38 12.87 -3.75
N GLY A 416 -9.10 12.29 -2.59
CA GLY A 416 -8.37 11.03 -2.51
C GLY A 416 -9.10 9.80 -3.10
N SER A 417 -10.42 9.71 -2.90
CA SER A 417 -11.23 8.64 -3.48
C SER A 417 -11.26 8.69 -5.01
N ASP A 418 -11.34 9.88 -5.58
CA ASP A 418 -11.34 10.06 -7.04
C ASP A 418 -9.94 9.77 -7.61
N LYS A 419 -8.88 10.38 -7.04
CA LYS A 419 -7.51 10.16 -7.52
C LYS A 419 -7.04 8.70 -7.37
N SER A 420 -7.58 7.95 -6.40
CA SER A 420 -7.30 6.50 -6.27
C SER A 420 -7.80 5.67 -7.45
N ARG A 421 -8.91 6.09 -8.08
CA ARG A 421 -9.44 5.46 -9.29
C ARG A 421 -8.55 5.73 -10.49
N HIS A 422 -8.08 6.96 -10.65
CA HIS A 422 -7.12 7.35 -11.69
C HIS A 422 -5.85 6.50 -11.60
N TRP A 423 -5.33 6.34 -10.38
CA TRP A 423 -4.18 5.49 -10.10
C TRP A 423 -4.43 4.02 -10.48
N ASN A 424 -5.52 3.41 -9.98
CA ASN A 424 -5.82 2.00 -10.19
C ASN A 424 -6.13 1.65 -11.65
N VAL A 425 -6.95 2.47 -12.30
CA VAL A 425 -7.41 2.18 -13.66
C VAL A 425 -6.25 2.31 -14.64
N PHE A 426 -5.51 3.42 -14.62
CA PHE A 426 -4.47 3.65 -15.61
C PHE A 426 -3.14 2.98 -15.23
N GLY A 427 -2.86 2.78 -13.95
CA GLY A 427 -1.82 1.85 -13.51
C GLY A 427 -2.10 0.42 -14.01
N GLY A 428 -3.33 -0.05 -13.82
CA GLY A 428 -3.79 -1.35 -14.34
C GLY A 428 -3.65 -1.45 -15.86
N VAL A 429 -4.19 -0.49 -16.61
CA VAL A 429 -4.10 -0.47 -18.09
C VAL A 429 -2.65 -0.49 -18.58
N ALA A 430 -1.71 0.12 -17.85
CA ALA A 430 -0.30 0.09 -18.22
C ALA A 430 0.32 -1.31 -18.22
N ILE A 431 -0.17 -2.24 -17.38
CA ILE A 431 0.25 -3.64 -17.38
C ILE A 431 -0.33 -4.42 -18.57
N TYR A 432 -1.56 -4.10 -18.98
CA TYR A 432 -2.28 -4.87 -20.00
C TYR A 432 -1.95 -4.43 -21.42
N LYS A 433 -1.73 -3.13 -21.59
CA LYS A 433 -1.33 -2.52 -22.86
C LYS A 433 0.14 -2.12 -22.77
N SER A 434 0.40 -0.83 -22.66
CA SER A 434 1.72 -0.29 -22.38
C SER A 434 1.60 0.98 -21.54
N PRO A 435 2.66 1.40 -20.84
CA PRO A 435 2.67 2.66 -20.11
C PRO A 435 2.33 3.87 -20.99
N ARG A 436 2.85 3.89 -22.23
CA ARG A 436 2.62 4.96 -23.19
C ARG A 436 1.16 5.00 -23.63
N GLU A 437 0.60 3.86 -23.98
CA GLU A 437 -0.80 3.77 -24.39
C GLU A 437 -1.74 4.11 -23.23
N SER A 438 -1.40 3.67 -22.01
CA SER A 438 -2.14 4.03 -20.80
C SER A 438 -2.20 5.55 -20.57
N LEU A 439 -1.07 6.24 -20.71
CA LEU A 439 -1.02 7.70 -20.61
C LEU A 439 -1.85 8.39 -21.70
N ILE A 440 -1.81 7.91 -22.94
CA ILE A 440 -2.63 8.48 -24.02
C ILE A 440 -4.12 8.27 -23.76
N LEU A 441 -4.52 7.07 -23.30
CA LEU A 441 -5.90 6.77 -22.94
C LEU A 441 -6.36 7.63 -21.75
N SER A 442 -5.47 7.88 -20.79
CA SER A 442 -5.77 8.76 -19.65
C SER A 442 -5.96 10.19 -20.11
N LEU A 443 -5.06 10.73 -20.94
CA LEU A 443 -5.19 12.08 -21.51
C LEU A 443 -6.50 12.25 -22.31
N ARG A 444 -6.89 11.24 -23.12
CA ARG A 444 -8.17 11.24 -23.84
C ARG A 444 -9.38 11.26 -22.90
N ARG A 445 -9.28 10.59 -21.74
CA ARG A 445 -10.34 10.60 -20.73
C ARG A 445 -10.43 11.96 -20.04
N GLU A 446 -9.30 12.48 -19.56
CA GLU A 446 -9.28 13.73 -18.80
C GLU A 446 -9.64 14.93 -19.67
N ILE A 447 -9.22 14.96 -20.94
CA ILE A 447 -9.58 16.06 -21.85
C ILE A 447 -11.08 16.07 -22.18
N MET A 448 -11.71 14.90 -22.24
CA MET A 448 -13.16 14.82 -22.43
C MET A 448 -13.90 15.42 -21.22
N ASP A 449 -13.46 15.11 -20.00
CA ASP A 449 -14.03 15.70 -18.79
C ASP A 449 -13.78 17.22 -18.69
N LEU A 450 -12.63 17.70 -19.21
CA LEU A 450 -12.33 19.14 -19.32
C LEU A 450 -13.25 19.84 -20.33
N ARG A 451 -13.49 19.22 -21.49
CA ARG A 451 -14.42 19.71 -22.53
C ARG A 451 -15.85 19.80 -22.01
N ASP A 452 -16.31 18.76 -21.31
CA ASP A 452 -17.66 18.70 -20.74
C ASP A 452 -17.91 19.80 -19.68
N GLN A 453 -16.82 20.36 -19.12
CA GLN A 453 -16.83 21.47 -18.16
C GLN A 453 -16.42 22.81 -18.78
N ASP A 454 -16.45 22.93 -20.11
CA ASP A 454 -16.17 24.16 -20.86
C ASP A 454 -14.84 24.84 -20.47
N TYR A 455 -13.81 24.02 -20.19
CA TYR A 455 -12.47 24.49 -19.84
C TYR A 455 -12.44 25.48 -18.65
N ALA A 456 -13.40 25.36 -17.73
CA ALA A 456 -13.44 26.16 -16.52
C ALA A 456 -12.13 26.05 -15.71
N LYS A 457 -11.80 27.08 -14.92
CA LYS A 457 -10.55 27.15 -14.15
C LYS A 457 -10.36 25.94 -13.24
N ASP A 458 -11.40 25.61 -12.48
CA ASP A 458 -11.40 24.44 -11.58
C ASP A 458 -11.26 23.13 -12.37
N ALA A 459 -11.87 23.05 -13.55
CA ALA A 459 -11.79 21.88 -14.42
C ALA A 459 -10.37 21.70 -15.01
N MET A 460 -9.70 22.79 -15.40
CA MET A 460 -8.30 22.76 -15.86
C MET A 460 -7.36 22.34 -14.74
N GLN A 461 -7.61 22.82 -13.51
CA GLN A 461 -6.85 22.39 -12.33
C GLN A 461 -7.00 20.89 -12.13
N GLU A 462 -8.24 20.38 -12.18
CA GLU A 462 -8.51 18.96 -12.04
C GLU A 462 -7.89 18.14 -13.17
N PHE A 463 -7.97 18.57 -14.42
CA PHE A 463 -7.32 17.92 -15.56
C PHE A 463 -5.82 17.67 -15.32
N ILE A 464 -5.10 18.69 -14.85
CA ILE A 464 -3.66 18.56 -14.56
C ILE A 464 -3.44 17.62 -13.36
N ARG A 465 -4.26 17.74 -12.32
CA ARG A 465 -4.18 16.91 -11.11
C ARG A 465 -4.49 15.43 -11.38
N ASP A 466 -5.51 15.13 -12.17
CA ASP A 466 -5.84 13.77 -12.60
C ASP A 466 -4.75 13.19 -13.49
N THR A 467 -4.17 14.00 -14.38
CA THR A 467 -3.01 13.57 -15.17
C THR A 467 -1.81 13.21 -14.27
N ILE A 468 -1.55 13.98 -13.21
CA ILE A 468 -0.51 13.65 -12.21
C ILE A 468 -0.84 12.32 -11.49
N ALA A 469 -2.09 12.11 -11.08
CA ALA A 469 -2.52 10.88 -10.43
C ALA A 469 -2.37 9.65 -11.35
N ASN A 470 -2.77 9.78 -12.61
CA ASN A 470 -2.60 8.77 -13.66
C ASN A 470 -1.11 8.38 -13.82
N ILE A 471 -0.22 9.37 -13.93
CA ILE A 471 1.22 9.14 -14.08
C ILE A 471 1.79 8.40 -12.87
N ASN A 472 1.39 8.78 -11.64
CA ASN A 472 1.81 8.05 -10.46
C ASN A 472 1.32 6.59 -10.51
N GLY A 473 0.07 6.34 -10.90
CA GLY A 473 -0.46 5.00 -11.12
C GLY A 473 0.38 4.17 -12.07
N ILE A 474 0.62 4.71 -13.26
CA ILE A 474 1.43 4.06 -14.30
C ILE A 474 2.84 3.76 -13.79
N TYR A 475 3.50 4.73 -13.15
CA TYR A 475 4.85 4.54 -12.64
C TYR A 475 4.90 3.44 -11.57
N TYR A 476 4.17 3.59 -10.45
CA TYR A 476 4.31 2.66 -9.32
C TYR A 476 3.88 1.24 -9.69
N VAL A 477 2.76 1.07 -10.41
CA VAL A 477 2.27 -0.26 -10.80
C VAL A 477 3.28 -0.99 -11.71
N VAL A 478 3.95 -0.26 -12.60
CA VAL A 478 4.95 -0.84 -13.50
C VAL A 478 6.30 -1.04 -12.79
N SER A 479 6.69 -0.13 -11.90
CA SER A 479 7.99 -0.10 -11.21
C SER A 479 8.11 -0.96 -9.96
N ILE A 480 7.00 -1.33 -9.33
CA ILE A 480 7.03 -2.23 -8.19
C ILE A 480 7.48 -3.61 -8.67
N ASP A 481 8.64 -4.02 -8.19
CA ASP A 481 9.22 -5.35 -8.32
C ASP A 481 9.20 -5.98 -6.93
N PRO A 482 8.30 -6.95 -6.66
CA PRO A 482 8.17 -7.56 -5.34
C PRO A 482 9.38 -8.41 -4.96
N ASP A 483 10.20 -8.82 -5.95
CA ASP A 483 11.34 -9.73 -5.75
C ASP A 483 12.66 -8.97 -5.55
N LEU A 484 12.62 -7.63 -5.55
CA LEU A 484 13.79 -6.76 -5.47
C LEU A 484 14.71 -7.09 -4.29
N LEU A 485 14.16 -7.43 -3.12
CA LEU A 485 14.97 -7.84 -1.97
C LEU A 485 15.37 -9.33 -1.98
N GLY A 486 14.66 -10.19 -2.72
CA GLY A 486 14.93 -11.63 -2.81
C GLY A 486 16.10 -11.96 -3.73
N ASP A 487 16.20 -11.27 -4.87
CA ASP A 487 17.16 -11.60 -5.93
C ASP A 487 18.57 -11.01 -5.74
N MET A 488 18.72 -10.01 -4.86
CA MET A 488 20.02 -9.33 -4.66
C MET A 488 21.10 -10.21 -3.98
N GLU A 489 20.75 -11.37 -3.44
CA GLU A 489 21.73 -12.36 -2.95
C GLU A 489 22.20 -13.33 -4.03
N ALA A 490 21.51 -13.43 -5.17
CA ALA A 490 21.83 -14.38 -6.23
C ALA A 490 22.81 -13.81 -7.30
N SER A 491 23.14 -12.52 -7.26
CA SER A 491 23.94 -11.85 -8.30
C SER A 491 25.44 -11.73 -7.99
N THR A 492 25.95 -12.42 -6.97
CA THR A 492 27.38 -12.46 -6.59
C THR A 492 27.99 -13.86 -6.65
N GLN A 493 27.70 -14.62 -7.71
CA GLN A 493 28.51 -15.77 -8.12
C GLN A 493 29.15 -15.57 -9.47
#